data_AF-A0A6J4CWE6-F1
#
_entry.id   AF-A0A6J4CWE6-F1
#
_cell.length_a   1.000
_cell.length_b   1.000
_cell.length_c   1.000
_cell.angle_alpha   90.00
_cell.angle_beta   90.00
_cell.angle_gamma   90.00
#
_symmetry.space_group_name_H-M   'P 1'
#
loop_
_entity.id
_entity.type
_entity.pdbx_description
1 polymer ?
#
loop_
_entity_poly.entity_id
_entity_poly.type
_entity_poly.pdbx_seq_one_letter_code
_entity_poly.pdbx_strand_id
1 'polypeptide(L)'
;MRLFLVFFAMLCLTLQAQEFKTMGTKPSLIKGNNFYVSTRVKVQEVRFKNQYGLEVVGKLFTSKNMQEGKKYPALVTSYGSC
;
A
#
# COMPACT_ATOMS: atom_id res chain seq x y z
N MET A 1 45.36 20.51 -23.61
CA MET A 1 44.05 21.13 -23.30
C MET A 1 42.89 20.12 -23.26
N ARG A 2 42.79 19.17 -24.20
CA ARG A 2 41.74 18.11 -24.18
C ARG A 2 41.81 17.15 -22.98
N LEU A 3 43.00 16.76 -22.53
CA LEU A 3 43.16 15.82 -21.40
C LEU A 3 42.78 16.44 -20.03
N PHE A 4 43.05 17.74 -19.86
CA PHE A 4 42.66 18.50 -18.65
C PHE A 4 41.13 18.66 -18.54
N LEU A 5 40.45 18.85 -19.67
CA LEU A 5 38.99 18.93 -19.74
C LEU A 5 38.30 17.62 -19.34
N VAL A 6 38.88 16.47 -19.71
CA VAL A 6 38.35 15.15 -19.34
C VAL A 6 38.54 14.85 -17.85
N PHE A 7 39.69 15.25 -17.28
CA PHE A 7 39.94 15.13 -15.85
C PHE A 7 39.00 16.01 -15.02
N PHE A 8 38.74 17.23 -15.46
CA PHE A 8 37.81 18.15 -14.79
C PHE A 8 36.36 17.67 -14.86
N ALA A 9 35.95 17.06 -15.99
CA ALA A 9 34.62 16.47 -16.15
C ALA A 9 34.40 15.24 -15.25
N MET A 10 35.41 14.37 -15.10
CA MET A 10 35.32 13.21 -14.19
C MET A 10 35.26 13.62 -12.71
N LEU A 11 36.00 14.65 -12.31
CA LEU A 11 35.96 15.19 -10.95
C LEU A 11 34.57 15.79 -10.62
N CYS A 12 33.89 16.34 -11.62
CA CYS A 12 32.56 16.94 -11.48
C CYS A 12 31.45 15.88 -11.34
N LEU A 13 31.55 14.74 -12.04
CA LEU A 13 30.60 13.63 -11.89
C LEU A 13 30.65 12.97 -10.50
N THR A 14 31.81 12.94 -9.85
CA THR A 14 31.94 12.34 -8.51
C THR A 14 31.38 13.22 -7.38
N LEU A 15 31.08 14.50 -7.65
CA LEU A 15 30.65 15.45 -6.63
C LEU A 15 29.11 15.51 -6.44
N GLN A 16 28.34 14.74 -7.21
CA GLN A 16 26.86 14.79 -7.15
C GLN A 16 26.21 13.67 -6.31
N ALA A 17 26.98 12.82 -5.64
CA ALA A 17 26.45 11.84 -4.70
C ALA A 17 26.13 12.49 -3.34
N GLN A 18 25.16 13.40 -3.30
CA GLN A 18 24.60 13.86 -2.04
C GLN A 18 23.52 12.88 -1.59
N GLU A 19 23.78 12.16 -0.50
CA GLU A 19 22.79 11.26 0.10
C GLU A 19 21.60 12.08 0.64
N PHE A 20 20.40 11.85 0.09
CA PHE A 20 19.17 12.38 0.67
C PHE A 20 18.91 11.66 2.00
N LYS A 21 19.30 12.28 3.12
CA LYS A 21 18.94 11.79 4.45
C LYS A 21 17.45 12.05 4.67
N THR A 22 16.62 11.02 4.52
CA THR A 22 15.21 11.08 4.92
C THR A 22 15.15 11.32 6.43
N MET A 23 14.79 12.53 6.84
CA MET A 23 14.50 12.82 8.25
C MET A 23 13.19 12.11 8.61
N GLY A 24 13.29 10.87 9.06
CA GLY A 24 12.15 10.08 9.51
C GLY A 24 11.46 10.78 10.67
N THR A 25 10.27 11.31 10.44
CA THR A 25 9.40 11.78 11.52
C THR A 25 9.09 10.60 12.44
N LYS A 26 9.36 10.76 13.74
CA LYS A 26 9.06 9.75 14.75
C LYS A 26 7.57 9.38 14.64
N PRO A 27 7.21 8.11 14.41
CA PRO A 27 5.80 7.73 14.28
C PRO A 27 5.05 8.14 15.53
N SER A 28 3.89 8.77 15.31
CA SER A 28 2.98 9.20 16.37
C SER A 28 2.68 8.03 17.31
N LEU A 29 2.87 8.24 18.62
CA LEU A 29 2.66 7.24 19.68
C LEU A 29 1.17 6.93 19.94
N ILE A 30 0.26 7.35 19.06
CA ILE A 30 -1.17 7.07 19.17
C ILE A 30 -1.39 5.58 18.85
N LYS A 31 -1.24 4.72 19.86
CA LYS A 31 -1.77 3.34 19.83
C LYS A 31 -3.28 3.39 19.97
N GLY A 32 -3.97 3.70 18.87
CA GLY A 32 -5.43 3.62 18.78
C GLY A 32 -5.85 2.22 18.34
N ASN A 33 -6.55 1.48 19.21
CA ASN A 33 -7.35 0.36 18.74
C ASN A 33 -8.58 0.95 18.05
N ASN A 34 -8.51 1.19 16.74
CA ASN A 34 -9.60 1.84 15.99
C ASN A 34 -10.25 0.89 14.97
N PHE A 35 -9.78 -0.35 14.91
CA PHE A 35 -10.25 -1.34 13.94
C PHE A 35 -11.06 -2.42 14.64
N TYR A 36 -12.36 -2.16 14.79
CA TYR A 36 -13.31 -3.09 15.38
C TYR A 36 -14.22 -3.71 14.33
N VAL A 37 -14.53 -5.00 14.49
CA VAL A 37 -15.51 -5.68 13.65
C VAL A 37 -16.87 -5.67 14.35
N SER A 38 -17.91 -5.20 13.67
CA SER A 38 -19.27 -5.20 14.22
C SER A 38 -19.78 -6.63 14.45
N THR A 39 -20.51 -6.85 15.55
CA THR A 39 -21.19 -8.13 15.81
C THR A 39 -22.31 -8.45 14.82
N ARG A 40 -22.74 -7.47 14.01
CA ARG A 40 -23.80 -7.61 12.99
C ARG A 40 -23.29 -8.10 11.62
N VAL A 41 -21.98 -8.20 11.43
CA VAL A 41 -21.39 -8.67 10.18
C VAL A 41 -20.75 -10.04 10.32
N LYS A 42 -20.67 -10.78 9.21
CA LYS A 42 -19.82 -11.96 9.04
C LYS A 42 -18.59 -11.53 8.25
N VAL A 43 -17.43 -12.05 8.63
CA VAL A 43 -16.17 -11.82 7.92
C VAL A 43 -15.72 -13.14 7.32
N GLN A 44 -15.39 -13.13 6.03
CA GLN A 44 -14.91 -14.29 5.31
C GLN A 44 -13.61 -13.92 4.59
N GLU A 45 -12.59 -14.76 4.70
CA GLU A 45 -11.47 -14.69 3.77
C GLU A 45 -11.95 -15.22 2.42
N VAL A 46 -11.72 -14.45 1.36
CA VAL A 46 -12.06 -14.82 0.00
C VAL A 46 -10.80 -14.81 -0.85
N ARG A 47 -10.72 -15.78 -1.76
CA ARG A 47 -9.63 -15.90 -2.74
C ARG A 47 -10.26 -16.03 -4.10
N PHE A 48 -9.84 -15.18 -5.03
CA PHE A 48 -10.34 -15.21 -6.40
C PHE A 48 -9.24 -14.80 -7.37
N LYS A 49 -9.32 -15.28 -8.61
CA LYS A 49 -8.44 -14.81 -9.68
C LYS A 49 -9.01 -13.52 -10.26
N ASN A 50 -8.18 -12.49 -10.39
CA ASN A 50 -8.55 -11.30 -11.15
C ASN A 50 -8.52 -11.58 -12.66
N GLN A 51 -8.87 -10.57 -13.47
CA GLN A 51 -8.89 -10.68 -14.93
C GLN A 51 -7.52 -11.03 -15.56
N TYR A 52 -6.43 -10.86 -14.82
CA TYR A 52 -5.06 -11.19 -15.25
C TYR A 52 -4.62 -12.58 -14.77
N GLY A 53 -5.51 -13.35 -14.13
CA GLY A 53 -5.22 -14.68 -13.60
C GLY A 53 -4.46 -14.69 -12.28
N LEU A 54 -4.19 -13.52 -11.67
CA LEU A 54 -3.51 -13.42 -10.38
C LEU A 54 -4.48 -13.73 -9.24
N GLU A 55 -4.02 -14.53 -8.27
CA GLU A 55 -4.78 -14.76 -7.04
C GLU A 55 -4.79 -13.50 -6.17
N VAL A 56 -5.99 -13.01 -5.86
CA VAL A 56 -6.22 -11.89 -4.95
C VAL A 56 -6.90 -12.44 -3.70
N VAL A 57 -6.33 -12.09 -2.54
CA VAL A 57 -6.88 -12.45 -1.22
C VAL A 57 -7.53 -11.21 -0.61
N GLY A 58 -8.73 -11.36 -0.07
CA GLY A 58 -9.47 -10.26 0.55
C GLY A 58 -10.32 -10.70 1.74
N LYS A 59 -10.81 -9.72 2.49
CA LYS A 59 -11.83 -9.94 3.53
C LYS A 59 -13.17 -9.42 3.03
N LEU A 60 -14.15 -10.32 2.93
CA LEU A 60 -15.53 -9.99 2.60
C LEU A 60 -16.32 -9.78 3.89
N PHE A 61 -16.95 -8.62 4.01
CA PHE A 61 -17.84 -8.27 5.11
C PHE A 61 -19.29 -8.29 4.61
N THR A 62 -20.14 -9.12 5.20
CA THR A 62 -21.56 -9.23 4.86
C THR A 62 -22.42 -9.07 6.10
N SER A 63 -23.63 -8.51 5.96
CA SER A 63 -24.58 -8.47 7.08
C SER A 63 -25.07 -9.87 7.41
N LYS A 64 -25.18 -10.20 8.70
CA LYS A 64 -25.74 -11.50 9.15
C LYS A 64 -27.19 -11.72 8.70
N ASN A 65 -27.91 -10.64 8.38
CA ASN A 65 -29.33 -10.66 8.00
C ASN A 65 -29.54 -10.43 6.50
N MET A 66 -28.52 -10.66 5.66
CA MET A 66 -28.71 -10.64 4.20
C MET A 66 -29.69 -11.74 3.78
N GLN A 67 -30.59 -11.39 2.85
CA GLN A 67 -31.53 -12.32 2.25
C GLN A 67 -30.91 -12.93 0.99
N GLU A 68 -31.08 -14.24 0.83
CA GLU A 68 -30.64 -14.95 -0.38
C GLU A 68 -31.38 -14.43 -1.62
N GLY A 69 -30.69 -14.40 -2.77
CA GLY A 69 -31.24 -13.92 -4.04
C GLY A 69 -31.41 -12.41 -4.16
N LYS A 70 -31.30 -11.64 -3.07
CA LYS A 70 -31.39 -10.18 -3.12
C LYS A 70 -30.06 -9.53 -3.50
N LYS A 71 -30.11 -8.54 -4.39
CA LYS A 71 -28.95 -7.73 -4.77
C LYS A 71 -28.73 -6.60 -3.75
N TYR A 72 -27.48 -6.42 -3.34
CA TYR A 72 -27.05 -5.35 -2.44
C TYR A 72 -25.90 -4.58 -3.10
N PRO A 73 -25.78 -3.27 -2.86
CA PRO A 73 -24.60 -2.53 -3.28
C PRO A 73 -23.36 -3.08 -2.58
N ALA A 74 -22.23 -3.06 -3.29
CA ALA A 74 -20.95 -3.51 -2.77
C ALA A 74 -19.94 -2.36 -2.82
N LEU A 75 -19.07 -2.30 -1.82
CA LEU A 75 -17.92 -1.41 -1.77
C LEU A 75 -16.65 -2.26 -1.80
N VAL A 76 -15.74 -1.94 -2.71
CA VAL A 76 -14.43 -2.55 -2.78
C VAL A 76 -13.42 -1.50 -2.32
N THR A 77 -12.64 -1.82 -1.30
CA THR A 77 -11.55 -0.97 -0.81
C THR A 77 -10.25 -1.73 -0.86
N SER A 78 -9.16 -1.00 -1.06
CA SER A 78 -7.80 -1.48 -0.85
C SER A 78 -7.18 -0.71 0.31
N TYR A 79 -6.24 -1.35 0.99
CA TYR A 79 -5.33 -0.64 1.88
C TYR A 79 -4.04 -0.39 1.10
N GLY A 80 -3.63 0.88 0.99
CA GLY A 80 -2.30 1.21 0.47
C GLY A 80 -1.25 0.88 1.53
N SER A 81 -0.15 0.26 1.12
CA SER A 81 1.04 0.11 1.97
C SER A 81 1.49 1.50 2.45
N CYS A 82 1.62 1.67 3.77
CA CYS A 82 2.32 2.81 4.37
C CYS A 82 3.80 2.84 3.93
#